data_AF-A0A820P2V2-F1
#
_entry.id   AF-A0A820P2V2-F1
#
_cell.length_a   1.000
_cell.length_b   1.000
_cell.length_c   1.000
_cell.angle_alpha   90.00
_cell.angle_beta   90.00
_cell.angle_gamma   90.00
#
_symmetry.space_group_name_H-M   'P 1'
#
loop_
_entity.id
_entity.type
_entity.pdbx_description
1 polymer ?
#
loop_
_entity_poly.entity_id
_entity_poly.type
_entity_poly.pdbx_seq_one_letter_code
_entity_poly.pdbx_strand_id
1 'polypeptide(L)'
;MRREHYLLVNGYSTNYWGWGGEDDDMYQRVVKKQLIVERPPASIARYKMLKHTHQKLNPARMKVLRTAQRRIDSDGVNNVKYKLLNTAVYHLYTHFLIDVGEQSTQ
;
A
#
# COMPACT_ATOMS: atom_id res chain seq x y z
N MET A 1 0.15 -11.80 -2.32
CA MET A 1 0.66 -11.99 -0.93
C MET A 1 -0.34 -12.83 -0.16
N ARG A 2 0.10 -13.81 0.64
CA ARG A 2 -0.82 -14.62 1.48
C ARG A 2 -1.27 -13.82 2.71
N ARG A 3 -2.40 -14.18 3.31
CA ARG A 3 -2.99 -13.45 4.46
C ARG A 3 -2.02 -13.38 5.64
N GLU A 4 -1.37 -14.50 5.96
CA GLU A 4 -0.39 -14.62 7.03
C GLU A 4 0.82 -13.71 6.83
N HIS A 5 1.33 -13.60 5.59
CA HIS A 5 2.43 -12.71 5.25
C HIS A 5 2.01 -11.25 5.35
N TYR A 6 0.79 -10.92 4.89
CA TYR A 6 0.26 -9.56 4.94
C TYR A 6 0.08 -9.09 6.39
N LEU A 7 -0.44 -9.95 7.27
CA LEU A 7 -0.54 -9.66 8.70
C LEU A 7 0.82 -9.57 9.38
N LEU A 8 1.78 -10.43 9.02
CA LEU A 8 3.14 -10.42 9.58
C LEU A 8 3.87 -9.09 9.33
N VAL A 9 3.66 -8.47 8.17
CA VAL A 9 4.24 -7.16 7.81
C VAL A 9 3.38 -5.97 8.25
N ASN A 10 2.30 -6.21 8.99
CA ASN A 10 1.28 -5.22 9.35
C ASN A 10 0.67 -4.48 8.14
N GLY A 11 0.57 -5.15 6.99
CA GLY A 11 0.08 -4.58 5.73
C GLY A 11 0.83 -3.33 5.25
N TYR A 12 0.16 -2.54 4.41
CA TYR A 12 0.69 -1.29 3.88
C TYR A 12 0.65 -0.17 4.93
N SER A 13 1.55 0.80 4.78
CA SER A 13 1.55 2.02 5.57
C SER A 13 0.36 2.93 5.26
N THR A 14 -0.15 3.62 6.28
CA THR A 14 -1.21 4.64 6.17
C THR A 14 -0.67 6.06 6.02
N ASN A 15 0.66 6.25 5.93
CA ASN A 15 1.30 7.57 5.93
C ASN A 15 1.59 8.15 4.55
N TYR A 16 1.27 7.42 3.47
CA TYR A 16 1.51 7.86 2.11
C TYR A 16 0.26 8.57 1.55
N TRP A 17 0.30 9.91 1.56
CA TRP A 17 -0.68 10.78 0.93
C TRP A 17 -0.06 11.42 -0.31
N GLY A 18 -0.62 11.17 -1.49
CA GLY A 18 -0.02 11.54 -2.78
C GLY A 18 0.93 10.47 -3.34
N TRP A 19 1.60 10.77 -4.46
CA TRP A 19 2.27 9.73 -5.25
C TRP A 19 3.69 9.38 -4.79
N GLY A 20 3.92 8.08 -4.59
CA GLY A 20 5.23 7.42 -4.59
C GLY A 20 5.77 7.01 -3.22
N GLY A 21 6.49 5.89 -3.21
CA GLY A 21 7.29 5.38 -2.09
C GLY A 21 6.56 4.39 -1.16
N GLU A 22 5.27 4.14 -1.36
CA GLU A 22 4.48 3.19 -0.57
C GLU A 22 4.83 1.74 -0.91
N ASP A 23 5.08 1.44 -2.18
CA ASP A 23 5.52 0.12 -2.63
C ASP A 23 6.96 -0.19 -2.16
N ASP A 24 7.84 0.82 -2.20
CA ASP A 24 9.21 0.71 -1.63
C ASP A 24 9.17 0.44 -0.13
N ASP A 25 8.20 1.04 0.58
CA ASP A 25 7.98 0.79 1.99
C ASP A 25 7.59 -0.65 2.24
N MET A 26 6.57 -1.14 1.54
CA MET A 26 6.10 -2.52 1.63
C MET A 26 7.25 -3.50 1.35
N TYR A 27 8.11 -3.21 0.36
CA TYR A 27 9.32 -3.99 0.12
C TYR A 27 10.25 -4.03 1.34
N GLN A 28 10.51 -2.89 1.99
CA GLN A 28 11.30 -2.86 3.23
C GLN A 28 10.66 -3.67 4.36
N ARG A 29 9.32 -3.68 4.46
CA ARG A 29 8.61 -4.49 5.47
C ARG A 29 8.76 -5.98 5.21
N VAL A 30 8.59 -6.39 3.96
CA VAL A 30 8.79 -7.78 3.50
C VAL A 30 10.21 -8.25 3.81
N VAL A 31 11.23 -7.47 3.45
CA VAL A 31 12.63 -7.78 3.74
C VAL A 31 12.90 -7.83 5.24
N LYS A 32 12.34 -6.89 6.03
CA LYS A 32 12.52 -6.84 7.49
C LYS A 32 11.97 -8.09 8.20
N LYS A 33 10.88 -8.67 7.68
CA LYS A 33 10.29 -9.92 8.18
C LYS A 33 10.88 -11.16 7.50
N GLN A 34 12.00 -11.02 6.78
CA GLN A 34 12.73 -12.10 6.11
C GLN A 34 11.89 -12.88 5.07
N LEU A 35 10.89 -12.22 4.50
CA LEU A 35 10.08 -12.78 3.42
C LEU A 35 10.78 -12.52 2.08
N ILE A 36 10.57 -13.44 1.13
CA ILE A 36 11.19 -13.38 -0.21
C ILE A 36 10.15 -12.92 -1.23
N VAL A 37 10.56 -12.02 -2.13
CA VAL A 37 9.77 -11.61 -3.29
C VAL A 37 10.02 -12.58 -4.44
N GLU A 38 9.05 -13.44 -4.68
CA GLU A 38 9.04 -14.33 -5.85
C GLU A 38 8.64 -13.55 -7.11
N ARG A 39 9.36 -13.79 -8.21
CA ARG A 39 9.07 -13.17 -9.51
C ARG A 39 8.96 -14.25 -10.59
N PRO A 40 7.82 -14.37 -11.29
CA PRO A 40 7.70 -15.27 -12.42
C PRO A 40 8.63 -14.85 -13.58
N PRO A 41 8.97 -15.77 -14.50
CA PRO A 41 9.81 -15.46 -15.65
C PRO A 41 9.26 -14.32 -16.50
N ALA A 42 10.14 -13.42 -16.95
CA ALA A 42 9.78 -12.25 -17.74
C ALA A 42 9.13 -12.59 -19.10
N SER A 43 9.32 -13.81 -19.61
CA SER A 43 8.70 -14.28 -20.84
C SER A 43 7.17 -14.42 -20.74
N ILE A 44 6.64 -14.74 -19.55
CA ILE A 44 5.21 -14.95 -19.30
C ILE A 44 4.56 -13.80 -18.52
N ALA A 45 5.33 -13.06 -17.73
CA ALA A 45 4.84 -12.02 -16.82
C ALA A 45 4.90 -10.61 -17.42
N ARG A 46 4.26 -10.42 -18.58
CA ARG A 46 4.22 -9.13 -19.27
C ARG A 46 2.88 -8.44 -19.06
N TYR A 47 2.91 -7.16 -18.70
CA TYR A 47 1.74 -6.35 -18.40
C TYR A 47 1.69 -5.11 -19.30
N LYS A 48 0.48 -4.66 -19.64
CA LYS A 48 0.25 -3.44 -20.44
C LYS A 48 -0.48 -2.41 -19.58
N MET A 49 0.17 -1.27 -19.36
CA MET A 49 -0.40 -0.14 -18.66
C MET A 49 -1.41 0.59 -19.56
N LEU A 50 -2.61 0.85 -19.03
CA LEU A 50 -3.55 1.75 -19.68
C LEU A 50 -3.00 3.18 -19.63
N LYS A 51 -3.16 3.93 -20.74
CA LYS A 51 -2.67 5.30 -20.84
C LYS A 51 -3.29 6.17 -19.75
N HIS A 52 -2.45 6.92 -19.03
CA HIS A 52 -2.88 7.87 -18.01
C HIS A 52 -1.86 9.02 -17.89
N THR A 53 -2.30 10.13 -17.30
CA THR A 53 -1.43 11.27 -17.00
C THR A 53 -0.53 10.97 -15.82
N HIS A 54 0.74 11.35 -15.91
CA HIS A 54 1.67 11.20 -14.79
C HIS A 54 1.22 12.02 -13.58
N GLN A 55 1.25 11.42 -12.39
CA GLN A 55 0.93 12.10 -11.14
C GLN A 55 2.14 12.85 -10.59
N LYS A 56 1.89 13.96 -9.90
CA LYS A 56 2.93 14.75 -9.24
C LYS A 56 3.47 13.98 -8.02
N LEU A 57 4.79 13.81 -7.97
CA LEU A 57 5.46 13.12 -6.88
C LEU A 57 5.27 13.88 -5.56
N ASN A 58 5.00 13.16 -4.47
CA ASN A 58 5.03 13.74 -3.14
C ASN A 58 6.49 14.09 -2.77
N PRO A 59 6.81 15.37 -2.46
CA PRO A 59 8.17 15.78 -2.07
C PRO A 59 8.60 15.16 -0.73
N ALA A 60 7.66 14.87 0.17
CA ALA A 60 7.92 14.30 1.49
C ALA A 60 8.07 12.77 1.48
N ARG A 61 7.85 12.09 0.35
CA ARG A 61 7.88 10.61 0.26
C ARG A 61 9.15 9.98 0.83
N MET A 62 10.31 10.61 0.58
CA MET A 62 11.60 10.10 1.07
C MET A 62 11.75 10.24 2.59
N LYS A 63 11.11 11.25 3.20
CA LYS A 63 11.08 11.42 4.65
C LYS A 63 10.32 10.26 5.29
N VAL A 64 9.17 9.89 4.72
CA VAL A 64 8.35 8.76 5.17
C VAL A 64 9.10 7.44 4.95
N LEU A 65 9.66 7.22 3.77
CA LEU A 65 10.35 5.97 3.42
C LEU A 65 11.56 5.68 4.34
N ARG A 66 12.30 6.70 4.78
CA ARG A 66 13.44 6.53 5.72
C ARG A 66 13.04 6.03 7.11
N THR A 67 11.75 6.10 7.47
CA THR A 67 11.24 5.63 8.76
C THR A 67 10.49 4.29 8.66
N ALA A 68 10.38 3.70 7.45
CA ALA A 68 9.66 2.46 7.15
C ALA A 68 9.86 1.34 8.16
N GLN A 69 11.10 0.89 8.32
CA GLN A 69 11.38 -0.24 9.20
C GLN A 69 11.09 0.04 10.68
N ARG A 70 11.16 1.30 11.11
CA ARG A 70 10.92 1.70 12.51
C ARG A 70 9.44 1.79 12.85
N ARG A 71 8.57 1.96 11.86
CA ARG A 71 7.14 2.20 12.04
C ARG A 71 6.25 1.00 11.70
N ILE A 72 6.83 -0.12 11.26
CA ILE A 72 6.07 -1.32 10.89
C ILE A 72 5.07 -1.72 11.97
N ASP A 73 5.51 -1.72 13.24
CA ASP A 73 4.67 -2.23 14.33
C ASP A 73 3.61 -1.21 14.80
N SER A 74 3.69 0.06 14.38
CA SER A 74 2.78 1.14 14.81
C SER A 74 1.97 1.79 13.68
N ASP A 75 2.28 1.49 12.42
CA ASP A 75 1.67 2.07 11.22
C ASP A 75 1.31 0.96 10.22
N GLY A 76 0.03 0.67 10.05
CA GLY A 76 -0.48 -0.33 9.14
C GLY A 76 -1.90 -0.82 9.45
N VAL A 77 -2.15 -2.12 9.25
CA VAL A 77 -3.47 -2.73 9.47
C VAL A 77 -3.97 -2.54 10.90
N ASN A 78 -3.06 -2.56 11.87
CA ASN A 78 -3.39 -2.40 13.28
C ASN A 78 -3.90 -1.01 13.68
N ASN A 79 -3.69 0.02 12.86
CA ASN A 79 -4.04 1.40 13.21
C ASN A 79 -4.80 2.15 12.10
N VAL A 80 -5.08 1.50 10.97
CA VAL A 80 -5.80 2.12 9.85
C VAL A 80 -7.19 2.59 10.28
N LYS A 81 -7.51 3.83 9.95
CA LYS A 81 -8.80 4.46 10.22
C LYS A 81 -9.53 4.69 8.91
N TYR A 82 -10.77 4.25 8.83
CA TYR A 82 -11.64 4.46 7.70
C TYR A 82 -13.10 4.34 8.11
N LYS A 83 -14.01 4.86 7.29
CA LYS A 83 -15.45 4.69 7.44
C LYS A 83 -16.04 4.14 6.15
N LEU A 84 -16.71 2.99 6.24
CA LEU A 84 -17.48 2.44 5.13
C LEU A 84 -18.75 3.30 4.93
N LEU A 85 -18.86 3.94 3.78
CA LEU A 85 -19.99 4.79 3.43
C LEU A 85 -21.08 4.01 2.69
N ASN A 86 -20.67 3.11 1.78
CA ASN A 86 -21.60 2.31 1.00
C ASN A 86 -20.99 0.97 0.57
N THR A 87 -21.84 -0.05 0.43
CA THR A 87 -21.52 -1.33 -0.21
C THR A 87 -22.56 -1.64 -1.28
N ALA A 88 -22.11 -1.86 -2.52
CA ALA A 88 -22.99 -2.25 -3.63
C ALA A 88 -22.43 -3.51 -4.31
N VAL A 89 -23.25 -4.55 -4.40
CA VAL A 89 -22.90 -5.81 -5.07
C VAL A 89 -23.41 -5.74 -6.51
N TYR A 90 -22.50 -5.82 -7.47
CA TYR A 90 -22.80 -5.91 -8.90
C TYR A 90 -22.48 -7.32 -9.41
N HIS A 91 -22.93 -7.63 -10.62
CA HIS A 91 -22.71 -8.94 -11.22
C HIS A 91 -21.24 -9.33 -11.35
N LEU A 92 -20.35 -8.36 -11.62
CA LEU A 92 -18.92 -8.61 -11.89
C LEU A 92 -17.98 -8.13 -10.77
N TYR A 93 -18.47 -7.34 -9.81
CA TYR A 93 -17.64 -6.78 -8.73
C TYR A 93 -18.48 -6.29 -7.56
N THR A 94 -17.86 -6.18 -6.39
CA THR A 94 -18.42 -5.48 -5.23
C THR A 94 -17.74 -4.12 -5.10
N HIS A 95 -18.53 -3.07 -4.99
CA HIS A 95 -18.04 -1.70 -4.80
C HIS A 95 -18.15 -1.31 -3.32
N PHE A 96 -17.02 -1.04 -2.69
CA PHE A 96 -16.93 -0.45 -1.36
C PHE A 96 -16.57 1.02 -1.50
N LEU A 97 -17.46 1.92 -1.07
CA LEU A 97 -17.17 3.34 -0.97
C LEU A 97 -16.66 3.63 0.44
N ILE A 98 -15.40 4.06 0.55
CA ILE A 98 -14.70 4.21 1.82
C ILE A 98 -14.20 5.64 1.97
N ASP A 99 -14.51 6.26 3.10
CA ASP A 99 -13.88 7.49 3.57
C ASP A 99 -12.60 7.13 4.33
N VAL A 100 -11.46 7.60 3.83
CA VAL A 100 -10.12 7.36 4.40
C VAL A 100 -9.61 8.56 5.22
N GLY A 101 -10.47 9.56 5.44
CA GLY A 101 -10.14 10.81 6.13
C GLY A 101 -9.26 11.74 5.30
N GLU A 102 -8.64 12.70 5.99
CA GLU A 102 -7.71 13.67 5.43
C GLU A 102 -6.30 13.40 5.92
N GLN A 103 -5.31 13.90 5.16
CA GLN A 103 -3.94 13.91 5.63
C GLN A 103 -3.85 14.77 6.90
N SER A 104 -3.64 14.13 8.06
CA SER A 104 -3.38 14.86 9.30
C SER A 104 -2.11 15.69 9.13
N THR A 105 -2.24 17.02 9.19
CA THR A 105 -1.11 17.94 9.31
C THR A 105 -0.43 17.63 10.65
N GLN A 106 0.71 16.94 10.59
CA GLN A 106 1.64 16.86 11.72
C GLN A 106 2.51 18.12 11.74
#